data_AF-A0A1G4XT30-F1
#
_entry.id   AF-A0A1G4XT30-F1
#
_cell.length_a   1.000
_cell.length_b   1.000
_cell.length_c   1.000
_cell.angle_alpha   90.00
_cell.angle_beta   90.00
_cell.angle_gamma   90.00
#
_symmetry.space_group_name_H-M   'P 1'
#
loop_
_entity.id
_entity.type
_entity.pdbx_description
1 polymer ?
#
loop_
_entity_poly.entity_id
_entity_poly.type
_entity_poly.pdbx_seq_one_letter_code
_entity_poly.pdbx_strand_id
1 'polypeptide(L)'
;MHTCSHAVFGCMDFRIQGTIEKLLEHLNVKEGTFDRVICAGGAANTEQLETHLELSKRLHDSHVAVLSVHEDCGAGAVKEDLYKAGDTARSLGFEPKLFYIKLDGTWEEVQPQGVSG
;
A
#
# COMPACT_ATOMS: atom_id res chain seq x y z
N MET A 1 -8.49 20.85 9.44
CA MET A 1 -7.94 20.10 8.30
C MET A 1 -6.81 19.25 8.88
N HIS A 2 -7.01 17.95 8.99
CA HIS A 2 -5.96 17.02 9.42
C HIS A 2 -5.20 16.63 8.17
N THR A 3 -4.00 17.17 7.97
CA THR A 3 -3.16 16.83 6.82
C THR A 3 -2.48 15.50 7.11
N CYS A 4 -2.95 14.46 6.43
CA CYS A 4 -2.31 13.16 6.38
C CYS A 4 -1.38 13.15 5.14
N SER A 5 -0.16 12.64 5.26
CA SER A 5 0.73 12.59 4.08
C SER A 5 0.61 11.29 3.31
N HIS A 6 0.20 10.20 3.97
CA HIS A 6 0.26 8.84 3.43
C HIS A 6 -1.04 8.06 3.63
N ALA A 7 -1.43 7.28 2.63
CA ALA A 7 -2.38 6.19 2.75
C ALA A 7 -1.63 4.85 2.66
N VAL A 8 -1.73 4.01 3.68
CA VAL A 8 -1.13 2.68 3.75
C VAL A 8 -2.20 1.64 3.50
N PHE A 9 -2.00 0.80 2.48
CA PHE A 9 -2.95 -0.22 2.06
C PHE A 9 -2.27 -1.59 2.01
N GLY A 10 -2.80 -2.56 2.76
CA GLY A 10 -2.16 -3.87 2.92
C GLY A 10 -3.12 -5.01 3.28
N CYS A 11 -2.57 -6.22 3.33
CA CYS A 11 -3.35 -7.42 3.62
C CYS A 11 -3.64 -7.57 5.13
N MET A 12 -4.77 -8.15 5.47
CA MET A 12 -5.15 -8.48 6.86
C MET A 12 -4.39 -9.66 7.47
N ASP A 13 -3.51 -10.31 6.71
CA ASP A 13 -2.75 -11.46 7.15
C ASP A 13 -1.86 -11.13 8.37
N PHE A 14 -2.06 -11.86 9.46
CA PHE A 14 -1.36 -11.60 10.72
C PHE A 14 0.15 -11.88 10.63
N ARG A 15 0.58 -12.72 9.69
CA ARG A 15 1.99 -13.12 9.52
C ARG A 15 2.89 -11.95 9.12
N ILE A 16 2.33 -10.94 8.45
CA ILE A 16 3.10 -9.80 7.91
C ILE A 16 3.03 -8.54 8.76
N GLN A 17 2.23 -8.51 9.83
CA GLN A 17 1.99 -7.28 10.62
C GLN A 17 3.31 -6.67 11.13
N GLY A 18 4.19 -7.50 11.70
CA GLY A 18 5.50 -7.03 12.19
C GLY A 18 6.42 -6.53 11.08
N THR A 19 6.30 -7.05 9.85
CA THR A 19 7.07 -6.58 8.68
C THR A 19 6.55 -5.24 8.18
N ILE A 20 5.23 -5.04 8.19
CA ILE A 20 4.61 -3.76 7.82
C ILE A 20 5.05 -2.64 8.78
N GLU A 21 5.11 -2.90 10.09
CA GLU A 21 5.59 -1.86 11.04
C GLU A 21 7.04 -1.48 10.74
N LYS A 22 7.92 -2.46 10.53
CA LYS A 22 9.32 -2.22 10.14
C LYS A 22 9.44 -1.44 8.82
N LEU A 23 8.59 -1.75 7.84
CA LEU A 23 8.56 -1.05 6.57
C LEU A 23 8.15 0.41 6.75
N LEU A 24 7.14 0.70 7.57
CA LEU A 24 6.70 2.07 7.83
C LEU A 24 7.75 2.87 8.60
N GLU A 25 8.40 2.26 9.58
CA GLU A 25 9.57 2.84 10.25
C GLU A 25 10.69 3.17 9.27
N HIS A 26 11.02 2.24 8.36
CA HIS A 26 12.01 2.45 7.30
C HIS A 26 11.66 3.62 6.38
N LEU A 27 10.37 3.80 6.07
CA LEU A 27 9.86 4.91 5.27
C LEU A 27 9.70 6.23 6.06
N ASN A 28 10.03 6.25 7.35
CA ASN A 28 9.80 7.38 8.26
C ASN A 28 8.32 7.80 8.36
N VAL A 29 7.39 6.85 8.18
CA VAL A 29 5.95 7.06 8.34
C VAL A 29 5.58 6.81 9.80
N LYS A 30 5.29 7.88 10.54
CA LYS A 30 5.05 7.82 11.98
C LYS A 30 3.61 7.46 12.29
N GLU A 31 3.39 6.78 13.41
CA GLU A 31 2.05 6.53 13.92
C GLU A 31 1.25 7.84 14.08
N GLY A 32 -0.02 7.82 13.69
CA GLY A 32 -0.90 9.00 13.71
C GLY A 32 -0.69 9.98 12.54
N THR A 33 0.21 9.70 11.59
CA THR A 33 0.44 10.58 10.42
C THR A 33 0.01 9.99 9.09
N PHE A 34 -0.67 8.84 9.10
CA PHE A 34 -1.10 8.13 7.91
C PHE A 34 -2.48 7.47 8.12
N ASP A 35 -3.22 7.29 7.03
CA ASP A 35 -4.41 6.44 7.02
C ASP A 35 -4.00 5.00 6.77
N ARG A 36 -4.61 4.04 7.48
CA ARG A 36 -4.33 2.61 7.31
C ARG A 36 -5.60 1.87 6.92
N VAL A 37 -5.54 1.15 5.80
CA VAL A 37 -6.61 0.27 5.34
C VAL A 37 -6.07 -1.14 5.14
N ILE A 38 -6.77 -2.11 5.73
CA ILE A 38 -6.35 -3.50 5.80
C ILE A 38 -7.52 -4.38 5.36
N CYS A 39 -7.32 -5.16 4.30
CA CYS A 39 -8.35 -6.05 3.77
C CYS A 39 -7.76 -7.36 3.21
N ALA A 40 -8.59 -8.36 2.94
CA ALA A 40 -8.14 -9.57 2.25
C ALA A 40 -7.56 -9.20 0.86
N GLY A 41 -6.36 -9.72 0.55
CA GLY A 41 -5.66 -9.46 -0.71
C GLY A 41 -4.86 -8.15 -0.76
N GLY A 42 -4.97 -7.29 0.25
CA GLY A 42 -4.27 -6.00 0.28
C GLY A 42 -4.51 -5.18 -0.99
N ALA A 43 -3.45 -4.60 -1.54
CA ALA A 43 -3.55 -3.72 -2.71
C ALA A 43 -4.07 -4.42 -3.98
N ALA A 44 -4.11 -5.75 -4.04
CA ALA A 44 -4.75 -6.48 -5.14
C ALA A 44 -6.29 -6.33 -5.15
N ASN A 45 -6.89 -5.98 -4.01
CA ASN A 45 -8.32 -5.71 -3.92
C ASN A 45 -8.65 -4.33 -4.50
N THR A 46 -8.82 -4.25 -5.83
CA THR A 46 -8.98 -2.98 -6.55
C THR A 46 -10.19 -2.17 -6.08
N GLU A 47 -11.32 -2.83 -5.75
CA GLU A 47 -12.54 -2.14 -5.29
C GLU A 47 -12.30 -1.40 -3.97
N GLN A 48 -11.69 -2.09 -3.00
CA GLN A 48 -11.36 -1.51 -1.70
C GLN A 48 -10.27 -0.45 -1.83
N LEU A 49 -9.27 -0.69 -2.69
CA LEU A 49 -8.18 0.24 -2.95
C LEU A 49 -8.72 1.58 -3.49
N GLU A 50 -9.51 1.55 -4.56
CA GLU A 50 -10.07 2.75 -5.19
C GLU A 50 -10.94 3.52 -4.21
N THR A 51 -11.91 2.83 -3.59
CA THR A 51 -12.83 3.42 -2.63
C THR A 51 -12.09 4.15 -1.50
N HIS A 52 -11.09 3.51 -0.90
CA HIS A 52 -10.43 4.08 0.27
C HIS A 52 -9.33 5.09 -0.04
N LEU A 53 -8.66 5.01 -1.18
CA LEU A 53 -7.74 6.06 -1.62
C LEU A 53 -8.51 7.35 -1.92
N GLU A 54 -9.66 7.27 -2.59
CA GLU A 54 -10.54 8.44 -2.80
C GLU A 54 -11.00 9.06 -1.48
N LEU A 55 -11.40 8.22 -0.52
CA LEU A 55 -11.80 8.67 0.82
C LEU A 55 -10.63 9.34 1.56
N SER A 56 -9.45 8.72 1.56
CA SER A 56 -8.27 9.26 2.21
C SER A 56 -7.89 10.63 1.66
N LYS A 57 -7.89 10.78 0.32
CA LYS A 57 -7.67 12.08 -0.34
C LYS A 57 -8.73 13.11 0.01
N ARG A 58 -10.01 12.74 -0.03
CA ARG A 58 -11.12 13.65 0.24
C ARG A 58 -11.20 14.10 1.70
N LEU A 59 -10.91 13.20 2.64
CA LEU A 59 -11.09 13.44 4.07
C LEU A 59 -9.84 14.02 4.72
N HIS A 60 -8.65 13.56 4.31
CA HIS A 60 -7.39 13.87 5.00
C HIS A 60 -6.29 14.42 4.07
N ASP A 61 -6.60 14.64 2.78
CA ASP A 61 -5.68 15.20 1.78
C ASP A 61 -4.35 14.40 1.66
N SER A 62 -4.44 13.08 1.68
CA SER A 62 -3.28 12.20 1.47
C SER A 62 -2.79 12.24 0.01
N HIS A 63 -1.46 12.22 -0.18
CA HIS A 63 -0.82 12.33 -1.50
C HIS A 63 0.12 11.15 -1.84
N VAL A 64 0.62 10.42 -0.84
CA VAL A 64 1.48 9.23 -1.05
C VAL A 64 0.69 7.96 -0.72
N ALA A 65 0.75 6.94 -1.57
CA ALA A 65 0.09 5.66 -1.34
C ALA A 65 1.14 4.55 -1.13
N VAL A 66 1.27 4.01 0.08
CA VAL A 66 2.09 2.84 0.37
C VAL A 66 1.24 1.59 0.17
N LEU A 67 1.47 0.88 -0.93
CA LEU A 67 0.66 -0.25 -1.37
C LEU A 67 1.44 -1.55 -1.19
N SER A 68 0.80 -2.54 -0.58
CA SER A 68 1.43 -3.83 -0.33
C SER A 68 0.53 -5.01 -0.65
N VAL A 69 1.17 -6.06 -1.16
CA VAL A 69 0.69 -7.45 -1.19
C VAL A 69 1.78 -8.32 -0.57
N HIS A 70 1.53 -9.60 -0.33
CA HIS A 70 2.51 -10.47 0.31
C HIS A 70 2.58 -11.85 -0.29
N GLU A 71 3.70 -12.51 -0.01
CA GLU A 71 3.96 -13.90 -0.33
C GLU A 71 2.93 -14.84 0.30
N ASP A 72 2.50 -15.83 -0.49
CA ASP A 72 1.56 -16.88 -0.04
C ASP A 72 0.27 -16.30 0.56
N CYS A 73 -0.35 -15.35 -0.17
CA CYS A 73 -1.60 -14.73 0.24
C CYS A 73 -2.78 -15.69 0.06
N GLY A 74 -3.52 -15.97 1.14
CA GLY A 74 -4.71 -16.82 1.09
C GLY A 74 -5.87 -16.26 0.26
N ALA A 75 -5.85 -14.97 -0.08
CA ALA A 75 -6.80 -14.34 -0.99
C ALA A 75 -6.36 -14.37 -2.48
N GLY A 76 -5.20 -14.96 -2.78
CA GLY A 76 -4.69 -15.11 -4.14
C GLY A 76 -3.92 -13.91 -4.70
N ALA A 77 -3.61 -12.90 -3.88
CA ALA A 77 -2.82 -11.75 -4.31
C ALA A 77 -1.38 -12.15 -4.66
N VAL A 78 -0.86 -11.63 -5.76
CA VAL A 78 0.50 -11.87 -6.26
C VAL A 78 1.24 -10.56 -6.49
N LYS A 79 2.56 -10.63 -6.63
CA LYS A 79 3.44 -9.45 -6.80
C LYS A 79 3.01 -8.58 -7.98
N GLU A 80 2.57 -9.20 -9.08
CA GLU A 80 2.18 -8.53 -10.31
C GLU A 80 0.94 -7.64 -10.14
N ASP A 81 0.08 -7.92 -9.15
CA ASP A 81 -1.09 -7.09 -8.86
C ASP A 81 -0.70 -5.67 -8.43
N LEU A 82 0.52 -5.48 -7.91
CA LEU A 82 1.04 -4.17 -7.52
C LEU A 82 1.15 -3.20 -8.70
N TYR A 83 1.36 -3.69 -9.92
CA TYR A 83 1.44 -2.81 -11.10
C TYR A 83 0.09 -2.13 -11.34
N LYS A 84 -0.99 -2.92 -11.36
CA LYS A 84 -2.35 -2.42 -11.51
C LYS A 84 -2.75 -1.53 -10.32
N ALA A 85 -2.41 -1.93 -9.10
CA ALA A 85 -2.65 -1.11 -7.91
C ALA A 85 -1.95 0.25 -7.98
N GLY A 86 -0.71 0.27 -8.47
CA GLY A 86 0.05 1.50 -8.72
C GLY A 86 -0.59 2.40 -9.78
N ASP A 87 -1.12 1.82 -10.86
CA ASP A 87 -1.85 2.58 -11.89
C ASP A 87 -3.13 3.20 -11.33
N THR A 88 -3.90 2.44 -10.54
CA THR A 88 -5.09 2.95 -9.85
C THR A 88 -4.75 4.09 -8.89
N ALA A 89 -3.69 3.97 -8.09
CA ALA A 89 -3.28 5.07 -7.20
C ALA A 89 -2.86 6.32 -7.99
N ARG A 90 -2.12 6.15 -9.09
CA ARG A 90 -1.74 7.27 -9.97
C ARG A 90 -2.95 7.96 -10.60
N SER A 91 -3.95 7.21 -11.07
CA SER A 91 -5.16 7.82 -11.66
C SER A 91 -5.95 8.65 -10.64
N LEU A 92 -5.86 8.29 -9.36
CA LEU A 92 -6.43 9.05 -8.24
C LEU A 92 -5.52 10.22 -7.78
N GLY A 93 -4.35 10.39 -8.41
CA GLY A 93 -3.39 11.45 -8.14
C GLY A 93 -2.59 11.24 -6.86
N PHE A 94 -2.24 9.98 -6.54
CA PHE A 94 -1.26 9.63 -5.51
C PHE A 94 0.11 9.34 -6.14
N GLU A 95 1.18 9.52 -5.37
CA GLU A 95 2.50 8.94 -5.61
C GLU A 95 2.54 7.53 -4.99
N PRO A 96 2.52 6.43 -5.78
CA PRO A 96 2.53 5.09 -5.23
C PRO A 96 3.94 4.61 -4.88
N LYS A 97 4.07 3.99 -3.69
CA LYS A 97 5.21 3.18 -3.28
C LYS A 97 4.75 1.73 -3.14
N LEU A 98 5.35 0.83 -3.90
CA LEU A 98 4.86 -0.53 -4.08
C LEU A 98 5.78 -1.52 -3.37
N PHE A 99 5.22 -2.37 -2.51
CA PHE A 99 5.99 -3.32 -1.72
C PHE A 99 5.42 -4.74 -1.78
N TYR A 100 6.27 -5.71 -2.11
CA TYR A 100 5.97 -7.12 -1.96
C TYR A 100 6.58 -7.62 -0.66
N ILE A 101 5.73 -8.01 0.29
CA ILE A 101 6.16 -8.45 1.63
C ILE A 101 6.42 -9.96 1.63
N LYS A 102 7.56 -10.39 2.18
CA LYS A 102 7.92 -11.80 2.33
C LYS A 102 7.62 -12.30 3.72
N LEU A 103 7.35 -13.61 3.83
CA LEU A 103 7.05 -14.24 5.13
C LEU A 103 8.29 -14.41 6.01
N ASP A 104 9.49 -14.20 5.46
CA ASP A 104 10.76 -14.18 6.21
C ASP A 104 11.01 -12.87 6.99
N GLY A 105 10.10 -11.89 6.89
CA GLY A 105 10.21 -10.60 7.56
C GLY A 105 10.89 -9.51 6.74
N THR A 106 11.14 -9.74 5.45
CA THR A 106 11.71 -8.76 4.52
C THR A 106 10.67 -8.27 3.50
N TRP A 107 11.05 -7.31 2.65
CA TRP A 107 10.22 -6.80 1.57
C TRP A 107 11.05 -6.49 0.33
N GLU A 108 10.38 -6.46 -0.82
CA GLU A 108 10.92 -5.98 -2.08
C GLU A 108 10.17 -4.72 -2.50
N GLU A 109 10.90 -3.65 -2.82
CA GLU A 109 10.33 -2.49 -3.50
C GLU A 109 10.13 -2.81 -4.98
N VAL A 110 8.92 -2.56 -5.48
CA VAL A 110 8.55 -2.83 -6.87
C VAL A 110 8.52 -1.52 -7.64
N GLN A 111 9.32 -1.44 -8.69
CA GLN A 111 9.32 -0.28 -9.56
C GLN A 111 8.04 -0.27 -10.42
N PRO A 112 7.35 0.87 -10.56
CA PRO A 112 6.26 1.00 -11.52
C PRO A 112 6.73 0.66 -12.94
N GLN A 113 5.89 -0.02 -13.73
CA GLN A 113 6.18 -0.17 -15.16
C GLN A 113 6.20 1.22 -15.81
N GLY A 114 7.31 1.59 -16.46
CA GLY A 114 7.41 2.80 -17.28
C GLY A 114 8.32 3.93 -16.78
N VAL A 115 9.10 3.73 -15.71
CA VAL A 115 10.17 4.69 -15.35
C VAL A 115 11.51 4.21 -15.90
N SER A 116 11.71 4.40 -17.21
CA SER A 116 13.07 4.53 -17.74
C SER A 116 13.63 5.86 -17.22
N GLY A 117 14.67 5.78 -16.40
CA GLY A 117 15.47 6.95 -16.01
C GLY A 117 16.16 7.59 -17.20
#